data_AF-M3GF22-F1
#
_entry.id   AF-M3GF22-F1
#
_cell.length_a   1.000
_cell.length_b   1.000
_cell.length_c   1.000
_cell.angle_alpha   90.00
_cell.angle_beta   90.00
_cell.angle_gamma   90.00
#
_symmetry.space_group_name_H-M   'P 1'
#
loop_
_entity.id
_entity.type
_entity.pdbx_description
1 polymer ?
#
loop_
_entity_poly.entity_id
_entity_poly.type
_entity_poly.pdbx_seq_one_letter_code
_entity_poly.pdbx_strand_id
1 'polypeptide(L)'
;MWKKDFGKIQESARKTIGWIYPSYTPSEMQYEFYKKIFILQREENLKILFVRPGVSPPMEKVLDELKIPETWSQKIKPIHDDWKIPLIDMSKDPYYACNSYADSGHISLDCYRPFIRFILLHYYLDPK
;
A
#
# COMPACT_ATOMS: atom_id res chain seq x y z
N MET A 1 -19.89 -12.50 -7.74
CA MET A 1 -19.73 -11.10 -7.28
C MET A 1 -19.59 -10.23 -8.52
N TRP A 2 -20.65 -9.53 -8.92
CA TRP A 2 -20.65 -8.68 -10.12
C TRP A 2 -19.90 -7.39 -9.82
N LYS A 3 -18.75 -7.18 -10.47
CA LYS A 3 -17.93 -5.97 -10.30
C LYS A 3 -18.59 -4.79 -11.01
N LYS A 4 -19.47 -4.08 -10.29
CA LYS A 4 -19.94 -2.76 -10.71
C LYS A 4 -18.70 -1.89 -10.97
N ASP A 5 -18.66 -1.20 -12.10
CA ASP A 5 -17.57 -0.31 -12.53
C ASP A 5 -16.22 -0.95 -12.96
N PHE A 6 -16.14 -2.27 -13.20
CA PHE A 6 -14.88 -2.91 -13.65
C PHE A 6 -14.30 -2.30 -14.94
N GLY A 7 -15.15 -1.94 -15.91
CA GLY A 7 -14.71 -1.32 -17.16
C GLY A 7 -14.03 0.04 -16.94
N LYS A 8 -14.57 0.87 -16.04
CA LYS A 8 -14.00 2.18 -15.69
C LYS A 8 -12.69 2.04 -14.93
N ILE A 9 -12.60 1.08 -14.00
CA ILE A 9 -11.36 0.79 -13.26
C ILE A 9 -10.28 0.29 -14.23
N GLN A 10 -10.63 -0.56 -15.20
CA GLN A 10 -9.69 -1.04 -16.21
C GLN A 10 -9.20 0.09 -17.12
N GLU A 11 -10.08 1.01 -17.51
CA GLU A 11 -9.69 2.20 -18.29
C GLU A 11 -8.79 3.15 -17.48
N SER A 12 -9.15 3.43 -16.22
CA SER A 12 -8.32 4.20 -15.29
C SER A 12 -6.94 3.55 -15.15
N ALA A 13 -6.88 2.24 -14.91
CA ALA A 13 -5.62 1.51 -14.83
C ALA A 13 -4.81 1.67 -16.11
N ARG A 14 -5.41 1.46 -17.29
CA ARG A 14 -4.72 1.64 -18.58
C ARG A 14 -4.16 3.06 -18.75
N LYS A 15 -4.90 4.09 -18.36
CA LYS A 15 -4.43 5.49 -18.42
C LYS A 15 -3.27 5.73 -17.45
N THR A 16 -3.43 5.33 -16.20
CA THR A 16 -2.39 5.47 -15.16
C THR A 16 -1.12 4.71 -15.56
N ILE A 17 -1.28 3.47 -16.03
CA ILE A 17 -0.20 2.64 -16.55
C ILE A 17 0.48 3.33 -17.72
N GLY A 18 -0.27 3.67 -18.78
CA GLY A 18 0.30 4.26 -20.00
C GLY A 18 0.91 5.66 -19.82
N TRP A 19 0.51 6.40 -18.78
CA TRP A 19 1.04 7.74 -18.51
C TRP A 19 2.18 7.76 -17.50
N ILE A 20 2.05 7.05 -16.36
CA ILE A 20 2.98 7.16 -15.23
C ILE A 20 4.10 6.13 -15.32
N TYR A 21 3.80 4.90 -15.71
CA TYR A 21 4.75 3.79 -15.57
C TYR A 21 5.84 3.68 -16.66
N PRO A 22 5.65 4.14 -17.92
CA PRO A 22 6.71 4.16 -18.91
C PRO A 22 7.94 4.97 -18.51
N SER A 23 7.75 6.01 -17.69
CA SER A 23 8.81 6.87 -17.18
C SER A 23 9.08 6.66 -15.68
N TYR A 24 8.42 5.68 -15.07
CA TYR A 24 8.61 5.40 -13.65
C TYR A 24 10.03 4.93 -13.40
N THR A 25 10.71 5.67 -12.53
CA THR A 25 12.00 5.28 -11.96
C THR A 25 11.90 5.43 -10.46
N PRO A 26 12.42 4.47 -9.68
CA PRO A 26 12.48 4.62 -8.22
C PRO A 26 13.18 5.94 -7.84
N SER A 27 12.52 6.73 -7.01
CA SER A 27 13.04 8.03 -6.59
C SER A 27 13.81 7.92 -5.28
N GLU A 28 15.09 8.26 -5.28
CA GLU A 28 15.89 8.30 -4.05
C GLU A 28 15.32 9.32 -3.05
N MET A 29 14.79 10.44 -3.55
CA MET A 29 14.13 11.45 -2.72
C MET A 29 12.92 10.89 -1.96
N GLN A 30 12.11 10.03 -2.59
CA GLN A 30 10.99 9.37 -1.90
C GLN A 30 11.48 8.43 -0.80
N TYR A 31 12.60 7.75 -1.02
CA TYR A 31 13.21 6.87 -0.02
C TYR A 31 13.82 7.65 1.16
N GLU A 32 14.49 8.77 0.89
CA GLU A 32 14.99 9.65 1.94
C GLU A 32 13.86 10.30 2.74
N PHE A 33 12.77 10.69 2.06
CA PHE A 33 11.56 11.14 2.75
C PHE A 33 10.99 10.03 3.66
N TYR A 34 10.97 8.78 3.17
CA TYR A 34 10.53 7.64 3.97
C TYR A 34 11.34 7.51 5.26
N LYS A 35 12.69 7.54 5.18
CA LYS A 35 13.58 7.48 6.36
C LYS A 35 13.33 8.59 7.38
N LYS A 36 13.00 9.80 6.93
CA LYS A 36 12.69 10.93 7.84
C LYS A 36 11.50 10.63 8.75
N ILE A 37 10.51 9.86 8.27
CA ILE A 37 9.38 9.45 9.09
C ILE A 37 9.84 8.55 10.26
N PHE A 38 10.81 7.67 10.01
CA PHE A 38 11.37 6.79 11.04
C PHE A 38 12.17 7.59 12.07
N ILE A 39 13.01 8.52 11.62
CA ILE A 39 13.77 9.42 12.50
C ILE A 39 12.81 10.16 13.44
N LEU A 40 11.79 10.81 12.87
CA LEU A 40 10.77 11.50 13.64
C LEU A 40 10.04 10.57 14.61
N GLN A 41 9.72 9.34 14.18
CA GLN A 41 9.10 8.33 15.04
C GLN A 41 9.92 8.05 16.30
N ARG A 42 11.25 7.95 16.17
CA ARG A 42 12.14 7.69 17.32
C ARG A 42 12.31 8.92 18.20
N GLU A 43 12.52 10.08 17.60
CA GLU A 43 12.70 11.35 18.32
C GLU A 43 11.49 11.67 19.20
N GLU A 44 10.29 11.45 18.65
CA GLU A 44 9.02 11.76 19.32
C GLU A 44 8.38 10.55 20.02
N ASN A 45 9.05 9.38 20.00
CA ASN A 45 8.56 8.11 20.56
C ASN A 45 7.11 7.76 20.13
N LEU A 46 6.81 7.94 18.84
CA LEU A 46 5.45 7.75 18.30
C LEU A 46 5.18 6.26 18.03
N LYS A 47 3.99 5.77 18.38
CA LYS A 47 3.53 4.46 17.90
C LYS A 47 3.09 4.60 16.44
N ILE A 48 3.77 3.93 15.51
CA ILE A 48 3.45 3.96 14.07
C ILE A 48 3.18 2.55 13.54
N LEU A 49 2.19 2.45 12.66
CA LEU A 49 1.92 1.28 11.84
C LEU A 49 2.04 1.68 10.38
N PHE A 50 2.92 1.03 9.63
CA PHE A 50 2.98 1.20 8.18
C PHE A 50 2.11 0.16 7.49
N VAL A 51 1.35 0.61 6.49
CA VAL A 51 0.43 -0.23 5.73
C VAL A 51 0.75 -0.06 4.25
N ARG A 52 1.04 -1.16 3.56
CA ARG A 52 0.97 -1.21 2.10
C ARG A 52 -0.50 -1.43 1.71
N PRO A 53 -1.18 -0.46 1.10
CA PRO A 53 -2.55 -0.66 0.64
C PRO A 53 -2.57 -1.60 -0.56
N GLY A 54 -3.69 -2.29 -0.75
CA GLY A 54 -3.97 -3.01 -1.99
C GLY A 54 -4.41 -2.05 -3.09
N VAL A 55 -4.09 -2.39 -4.34
CA VAL A 55 -4.58 -1.69 -5.54
C VAL A 55 -5.57 -2.57 -6.30
N SER A 56 -6.20 -2.02 -7.33
CA SER A 56 -7.15 -2.79 -8.15
C SER A 56 -6.45 -3.99 -8.82
N PRO A 57 -7.14 -5.13 -9.05
CA PRO A 57 -6.51 -6.30 -9.66
C PRO A 57 -5.81 -6.05 -11.01
N PRO A 58 -6.34 -5.21 -11.93
CA PRO A 58 -5.61 -4.86 -13.15
C PRO A 58 -4.31 -4.10 -12.89
N MET A 59 -4.28 -3.26 -11.84
CA MET A 59 -3.09 -2.50 -11.47
C MET A 59 -2.06 -3.38 -10.77
N GLU A 60 -2.48 -4.25 -9.85
CA GLU A 60 -1.57 -5.19 -9.16
C GLU A 60 -0.81 -6.04 -10.18
N LYS A 61 -1.51 -6.53 -11.21
CA LYS A 61 -0.87 -7.29 -12.30
C LYS A 61 0.27 -6.50 -12.97
N VAL A 62 0.09 -5.21 -13.24
CA VAL A 62 1.14 -4.39 -13.87
C VAL A 62 2.26 -4.08 -12.90
N LEU A 63 1.94 -3.82 -11.63
CA LEU A 63 2.96 -3.62 -10.60
C LEU A 63 3.86 -4.86 -10.44
N ASP A 64 3.25 -6.06 -10.48
CA ASP A 64 3.96 -7.34 -10.41
C ASP A 64 4.82 -7.58 -11.66
N GLU A 65 4.30 -7.32 -12.86
CA GLU A 65 5.06 -7.43 -14.11
C GLU A 65 6.28 -6.50 -14.12
N LEU A 66 6.15 -5.28 -13.57
CA LEU A 66 7.23 -4.32 -13.42
C LEU A 66 8.11 -4.56 -12.19
N LYS A 67 7.79 -5.58 -11.37
CA LYS A 67 8.48 -5.92 -10.10
C LYS A 67 8.63 -4.75 -9.13
N ILE A 68 7.69 -3.79 -9.16
CA ILE A 68 7.77 -2.58 -8.34
C ILE A 68 7.56 -2.90 -6.85
N PRO A 69 6.52 -3.66 -6.43
CA PRO A 69 6.33 -3.98 -5.02
C PRO A 69 7.49 -4.78 -4.42
N GLU A 70 8.03 -5.73 -5.18
CA GLU A 70 9.18 -6.54 -4.77
C GLU A 70 10.42 -5.65 -4.56
N THR A 71 10.78 -4.84 -5.56
CA THR A 71 11.95 -3.95 -5.50
C THR A 71 11.84 -2.94 -4.36
N TRP A 72 10.67 -2.34 -4.19
CA TRP A 72 10.41 -1.43 -3.08
C TRP A 72 10.54 -2.15 -1.73
N SER A 73 9.94 -3.34 -1.59
CA SER A 73 9.98 -4.13 -0.36
C SER A 73 11.40 -4.52 0.03
N GLN A 74 12.24 -4.95 -0.93
CA GLN A 74 13.65 -5.25 -0.69
C GLN A 74 14.43 -4.06 -0.13
N LYS A 75 14.09 -2.83 -0.57
CA LYS A 75 14.75 -1.61 -0.12
C LYS A 75 14.30 -1.17 1.28
N ILE A 76 13.01 -1.27 1.57
CA ILE A 76 12.46 -0.73 2.83
C ILE A 76 12.40 -1.74 3.97
N LYS A 77 12.29 -3.05 3.70
CA LYS A 77 12.17 -4.08 4.73
C LYS A 77 13.34 -4.06 5.74
N PRO A 78 14.61 -3.89 5.32
CA PRO A 78 15.71 -3.80 6.28
C PRO A 78 15.54 -2.65 7.27
N ILE A 79 15.04 -1.48 6.83
CA ILE A 79 14.76 -0.35 7.72
C ILE A 79 13.70 -0.73 8.75
N HIS A 80 12.61 -1.37 8.33
CA HIS A 80 11.56 -1.82 9.24
C HIS A 80 12.06 -2.83 10.26
N ASP A 81 12.86 -3.81 9.82
CA ASP A 81 13.41 -4.85 10.69
C ASP A 81 14.38 -4.23 11.72
N ASP A 82 15.31 -3.38 11.27
CA ASP A 82 16.29 -2.69 12.12
C ASP A 82 15.63 -1.77 13.16
N TRP A 83 14.53 -1.13 12.77
CA TRP A 83 13.83 -0.18 13.63
C TRP A 83 12.67 -0.80 14.40
N LYS A 84 12.40 -2.09 14.18
CA LYS A 84 11.30 -2.85 14.78
C LYS A 84 9.94 -2.17 14.58
N ILE A 85 9.74 -1.52 13.42
CA ILE A 85 8.47 -0.87 13.08
C ILE A 85 7.64 -1.80 12.19
N PRO A 86 6.39 -2.14 12.56
CA PRO A 86 5.56 -3.01 11.76
C PRO A 86 5.25 -2.43 10.36
N LEU A 87 5.48 -3.25 9.33
CA LEU A 87 4.96 -3.04 7.98
C LEU A 87 3.99 -4.16 7.66
N ILE A 88 2.73 -3.83 7.39
CA ILE A 88 1.68 -4.80 7.08
C ILE A 88 1.24 -4.62 5.63
N ASP A 89 1.23 -5.73 4.90
CA ASP A 89 0.67 -5.78 3.56
C ASP A 89 -0.84 -6.07 3.65
N MET A 90 -1.65 -5.01 3.51
CA MET A 90 -3.11 -5.09 3.60
C MET A 90 -3.70 -6.03 2.55
N SER A 91 -3.04 -6.18 1.40
CA SER A 91 -3.53 -7.05 0.31
C SER A 91 -3.42 -8.54 0.62
N LYS A 92 -2.57 -8.90 1.60
CA LYS A 92 -2.30 -10.29 2.02
C LYS A 92 -2.88 -10.60 3.39
N ASP A 93 -3.46 -9.62 4.07
CA ASP A 93 -3.92 -9.76 5.43
C ASP A 93 -5.35 -10.33 5.49
N PRO A 94 -5.60 -11.42 6.25
CA PRO A 94 -6.90 -12.06 6.30
C PRO A 94 -7.99 -11.21 6.99
N TYR A 95 -7.60 -10.18 7.75
CA TYR A 95 -8.53 -9.29 8.43
C TYR A 95 -9.02 -8.14 7.56
N TYR A 96 -8.45 -7.98 6.35
CA TYR A 96 -8.94 -7.02 5.37
C TYR A 96 -9.66 -7.72 4.22
N ALA A 97 -10.98 -7.54 4.15
CA ALA A 97 -11.82 -8.11 3.10
C ALA A 97 -12.63 -7.01 2.40
N CYS A 98 -12.01 -6.34 1.43
CA CYS A 98 -12.70 -5.47 0.49
C CYS A 98 -12.04 -5.52 -0.90
N ASN A 99 -12.85 -5.54 -1.95
CA ASN A 99 -12.40 -5.63 -3.34
C ASN A 99 -13.16 -4.60 -4.19
N SER A 100 -13.15 -3.35 -3.73
CA SER A 100 -13.81 -2.21 -4.37
C SER A 100 -12.85 -1.02 -4.40
N TYR A 101 -12.83 -0.32 -5.53
CA TYR A 101 -11.83 0.70 -5.83
C TYR A 101 -12.48 1.94 -6.45
N ALA A 102 -12.00 3.11 -6.07
CA ALA A 102 -12.38 4.38 -6.69
C ALA A 102 -11.69 4.55 -8.04
N ASP A 103 -10.44 4.11 -8.13
CA ASP A 103 -9.62 4.10 -9.34
C ASP A 103 -8.61 2.94 -9.31
N SER A 104 -7.61 2.95 -10.18
CA SER A 104 -6.63 1.86 -10.24
C SER A 104 -5.82 1.65 -8.96
N GLY A 105 -5.57 2.72 -8.18
CA GLY A 105 -4.67 2.74 -7.03
C GLY A 105 -5.34 3.02 -5.67
N HIS A 106 -6.59 3.51 -5.65
CA HIS A 106 -7.30 3.88 -4.43
C HIS A 106 -8.51 2.99 -4.18
N ILE A 107 -8.66 2.52 -2.94
CA ILE A 107 -9.86 1.79 -2.47
C ILE A 107 -11.10 2.69 -2.51
N SER A 108 -12.29 2.10 -2.69
CA SER A 108 -13.54 2.88 -2.69
C SER A 108 -13.96 3.28 -1.27
N LEU A 109 -14.89 4.23 -1.17
CA LEU A 109 -15.50 4.64 0.10
C LEU A 109 -16.10 3.47 0.89
N ASP A 110 -16.65 2.47 0.19
CA ASP A 110 -17.23 1.27 0.81
C ASP A 110 -16.20 0.44 1.59
N CYS A 111 -14.92 0.57 1.25
CA CYS A 111 -13.83 -0.13 1.90
C CYS A 111 -13.31 0.56 3.16
N TYR A 112 -13.80 1.74 3.53
CA TYR A 112 -13.32 2.44 4.73
C TYR A 112 -13.74 1.74 6.03
N ARG A 113 -14.93 1.15 6.09
CA ARG A 113 -15.34 0.37 7.27
C ARG A 113 -14.43 -0.85 7.52
N PRO A 114 -14.16 -1.74 6.53
CA PRO A 114 -13.20 -2.81 6.72
C PRO A 114 -11.77 -2.29 6.95
N PHE A 115 -11.38 -1.17 6.35
CA PHE A 115 -10.08 -0.54 6.60
C PHE A 115 -9.93 -0.07 8.05
N ILE A 116 -10.92 0.62 8.61
CA ILE A 116 -10.90 1.05 10.02
C ILE A 116 -10.78 -0.16 10.95
N ARG A 117 -11.54 -1.23 10.69
CA ARG A 117 -11.42 -2.48 11.46
C ARG A 117 -10.01 -3.05 11.39
N PHE A 118 -9.43 -3.13 10.19
CA PHE A 118 -8.06 -3.59 9.98
C PHE A 118 -7.05 -2.75 10.78
N ILE A 119 -7.15 -1.42 10.74
CA ILE A 119 -6.29 -0.52 11.52
C ILE A 119 -6.48 -0.75 13.03
N LEU A 120 -7.72 -0.87 13.50
CA LEU A 120 -7.99 -1.08 14.93
C LEU A 120 -7.35 -2.37 15.45
N LEU A 121 -7.45 -3.46 14.66
CA LEU A 121 -6.84 -4.73 15.00
C LEU A 121 -5.33 -4.62 15.10
N HIS A 122 -4.68 -4.06 14.08
CA HIS A 122 -3.21 -4.04 13.99
C HIS A 122 -2.54 -2.94 14.81
N TYR A 123 -3.21 -1.81 15.03
CA TYR A 123 -2.64 -0.69 15.78
C TYR A 123 -2.91 -0.78 17.28
N TYR A 124 -4.10 -1.23 17.69
CA TYR A 124 -4.48 -1.23 19.12
C TYR A 124 -4.52 -2.61 19.74
N LEU A 125 -4.84 -3.66 18.98
CA LEU A 125 -5.15 -4.98 19.53
C LEU A 125 -4.10 -6.06 19.22
N ASP A 126 -3.17 -5.81 18.31
CA ASP A 126 -2.07 -6.72 18.00
C ASP A 126 -1.01 -6.63 19.11
N PRO A 127 -0.79 -7.71 19.89
CA PRO A 127 0.12 -7.72 21.04
C PRO A 127 1.58 -7.92 20.59
N LYS A 128 2.05 -7.08 19.67
CA LYS A 128 3.47 -7.04 19.28
C LYS A 128 4.30 -6.20 20.25
#